data_AF-A0A352T5C7-F1
#
_entry.id   AF-A0A352T5C7-F1
#
_cell.length_a   1.000
_cell.length_b   1.000
_cell.length_c   1.000
_cell.angle_alpha   90.00
_cell.angle_beta   90.00
_cell.angle_gamma   90.00
#
_symmetry.space_group_name_H-M   'P 1'
#
loop_
_entity.id
_entity.type
_entity.pdbx_description
1 polymer ?
#
loop_
_entity_poly.entity_id
_entity_poly.type
_entity_poly.pdbx_seq_one_letter_code
_entity_poly.pdbx_strand_id
1 'polypeptide(L)'
;MIISVKNDNISLEPITQVCGTNIKRKNAIINNIVKYFSGSKYAEYDEMQAYDIRIDDKVVGRKYFNVYRIKSKEDLVCGIEISKTSLMRMLMCGKV
;
A
#
# COMPACT_ATOMS: atom_id res chain seq x y z
N MET A 1 12.29 -1.52 -10.02
CA MET A 1 11.37 -0.36 -9.98
C MET A 1 11.64 0.39 -8.69
N ILE A 2 11.73 1.72 -8.69
CA ILE A 2 11.98 2.49 -7.48
C ILE A 2 10.70 3.23 -7.08
N ILE A 3 10.26 3.05 -5.84
CA ILE A 3 9.22 3.88 -5.25
C ILE A 3 9.86 4.95 -4.39
N SER A 4 9.58 6.19 -4.74
CA SER A 4 9.97 7.37 -3.97
C SER A 4 8.76 7.83 -3.16
N VAL A 5 8.90 7.87 -1.84
CA VAL A 5 7.89 8.36 -0.91
C VAL A 5 8.47 9.54 -0.16
N LYS A 6 8.08 10.76 -0.54
CA LYS A 6 8.75 11.99 -0.10
C LYS A 6 10.25 11.93 -0.43
N ASN A 7 11.11 11.85 0.58
CA ASN A 7 12.57 11.77 0.42
C ASN A 7 13.13 10.34 0.59
N ASP A 8 12.25 9.35 0.74
CA ASP A 8 12.62 7.95 0.92
C ASP A 8 12.52 7.18 -0.40
N ASN A 9 13.63 6.66 -0.90
CA ASN A 9 13.67 5.82 -2.10
C ASN A 9 13.79 4.35 -1.72
N ILE A 10 12.87 3.52 -2.21
CA ILE A 10 12.85 2.08 -1.96
C ILE A 10 12.89 1.34 -3.29
N SER A 11 13.82 0.39 -3.41
CA SER A 11 13.82 -0.54 -4.55
C SER A 11 12.71 -1.57 -4.38
N LEU A 12 11.74 -1.53 -5.27
CA LEU A 12 10.69 -2.52 -5.42
C LEU A 12 11.18 -3.66 -6.31
N GLU A 13 11.30 -4.82 -5.66
CA GLU A 13 11.58 -6.13 -6.21
C GLU A 13 10.38 -7.05 -5.90
N PRO A 14 10.30 -8.28 -6.45
CA PRO A 14 9.24 -9.23 -6.08
C PRO A 14 9.12 -9.43 -4.57
N ILE A 15 10.25 -9.32 -3.85
CA ILE A 15 10.30 -9.29 -2.39
C ILE A 15 11.20 -8.13 -1.98
N THR A 16 10.60 -7.10 -1.35
CA THR A 16 11.33 -5.96 -0.79
C THR A 16 11.24 -5.96 0.73
N GLN A 17 12.38 -5.84 1.41
CA GLN A 17 12.44 -5.73 2.87
C GLN A 17 12.82 -4.31 3.30
N VAL A 18 12.04 -3.72 4.20
CA VAL A 18 12.32 -2.42 4.80
C VAL A 18 12.87 -2.61 6.22
N CYS A 19 14.20 -2.56 6.35
CA CYS A 19 14.92 -2.80 7.59
C CYS A 19 15.38 -1.48 8.27
N GLY A 20 15.99 -1.58 9.45
CA GLY A 20 16.58 -0.45 10.18
C GLY A 20 15.92 -0.12 11.52
N THR A 21 16.56 0.76 12.29
CA THR A 21 16.22 1.08 13.69
C THR A 21 15.10 2.10 13.82
N ASN A 22 14.90 2.97 12.82
CA ASN A 22 13.88 4.01 12.88
C ASN A 22 12.48 3.46 12.56
N ILE A 23 11.85 2.84 13.56
CA ILE A 23 10.51 2.23 13.44
C ILE A 23 9.44 3.25 13.02
N LYS A 24 9.50 4.47 13.55
CA LYS A 24 8.54 5.54 13.22
C LYS A 24 8.57 5.88 11.72
N ARG A 25 9.77 6.04 11.15
CA ARG A 25 9.95 6.31 9.71
C ARG A 25 9.47 5.14 8.85
N LYS A 26 9.82 3.89 9.22
CA LYS A 26 9.35 2.69 8.48
C LYS A 26 7.83 2.61 8.43
N ASN A 27 7.17 2.81 9.57
CA ASN A 27 5.72 2.79 9.65
C ASN A 27 5.08 3.92 8.83
N ALA A 28 5.69 5.11 8.82
CA ALA A 28 5.22 6.24 8.01
C ALA A 28 5.28 5.91 6.51
N ILE A 29 6.39 5.32 6.04
CA ILE A 29 6.53 4.94 4.63
C ILE A 29 5.47 3.91 4.22
N ILE A 30 5.34 2.82 4.97
CA ILE A 30 4.35 1.77 4.68
C ILE A 30 2.92 2.34 4.70
N ASN A 31 2.59 3.18 5.68
CA ASN A 31 1.27 3.80 5.77
C ASN A 31 0.98 4.72 4.58
N ASN A 32 1.96 5.50 4.11
CA ASN A 32 1.80 6.37 2.95
C ASN A 32 1.54 5.57 1.68
N ILE A 33 2.32 4.51 1.44
CA ILE A 33 2.15 3.62 0.28
C ILE A 33 0.75 3.01 0.29
N VAL A 34 0.36 2.40 1.42
CA VAL A 34 -0.96 1.77 1.53
C VAL A 34 -2.07 2.80 1.28
N LYS A 35 -2.01 3.95 1.94
CA LYS A 35 -3.09 4.94 1.89
C LYS A 35 -3.24 5.58 0.51
N TYR A 36 -2.13 5.76 -0.21
CA TYR A 36 -2.16 6.28 -1.57
C TYR A 36 -2.84 5.31 -2.54
N PHE A 37 -2.41 4.04 -2.53
CA PHE A 37 -2.85 3.04 -3.49
C PHE A 37 -4.11 2.25 -3.08
N SER A 38 -4.51 2.25 -1.81
CA SER A 38 -5.74 1.56 -1.34
C SER A 38 -7.03 2.21 -1.82
N GLY A 39 -6.96 3.39 -2.45
CA GLY A 39 -8.13 4.14 -2.90
C GLY A 39 -9.08 4.57 -1.78
N SER A 40 -8.65 4.48 -0.51
CA SER A 40 -9.45 4.91 0.64
C SER A 40 -9.79 6.39 0.52
N LYS A 41 -11.02 6.76 0.92
CA LYS A 41 -11.44 8.17 0.97
C LYS A 41 -10.49 8.93 1.90
N TYR A 42 -9.87 9.96 1.36
CA TYR A 42 -9.12 10.92 2.16
C TYR A 42 -10.12 11.67 3.05
N ALA A 43 -9.78 11.85 4.33
CA ALA A 43 -10.48 12.85 5.13
C ALA A 43 -10.04 14.25 4.64
N GLU A 44 -10.84 15.29 4.84
CA GLU A 44 -10.50 16.67 4.41
C GLU A 44 -9.12 17.13 4.93
N TYR A 45 -8.68 16.61 6.08
CA TYR A 45 -7.34 16.84 6.65
C TYR A 45 -6.17 16.20 5.87
N ASP A 46 -6.43 15.21 5.01
CA ASP A 46 -5.41 14.53 4.20
C ASP A 46 -5.07 15.26 2.90
N GLU A 47 -5.95 16.14 2.42
CA GLU A 47 -5.70 16.94 1.22
C GLU A 47 -4.50 17.89 1.41
N MET A 48 -4.20 18.26 2.66
CA MET A 48 -2.99 19.01 3.02
C MET A 48 -1.69 18.17 3.00
N GLN A 49 -1.76 16.84 3.07
CA GLN A 49 -0.61 15.96 2.88
C GLN A 49 -0.61 15.51 1.42
N ALA A 50 -0.13 16.38 0.52
CA ALA A 50 0.21 15.97 -0.84
C ALA A 50 1.15 14.75 -0.76
N TYR A 51 0.60 13.56 -1.02
CA TYR A 51 1.37 12.33 -1.02
C TYR A 51 2.30 12.38 -2.24
N ASP A 52 3.52 12.86 -2.03
CA ASP A 52 4.56 12.83 -3.05
C ASP A 52 5.07 11.39 -3.19
N ILE A 53 4.34 10.58 -3.97
CA ILE A 53 4.71 9.22 -4.32
C ILE A 53 5.01 9.17 -5.82
N ARG A 54 6.23 8.79 -6.16
CA ARG A 54 6.68 8.60 -7.54
C ARG A 54 7.16 7.16 -7.74
N ILE A 55 6.99 6.65 -8.95
CA ILE A 55 7.54 5.38 -9.39
C ILE A 55 8.51 5.68 -10.54
N ASP A 56 9.78 5.32 -10.38
CA ASP A 56 10.84 5.63 -11.35
C ASP A 56 10.79 7.12 -11.79
N ASP A 57 10.71 8.02 -10.80
CA ASP A 57 10.57 9.48 -10.94
C ASP A 57 9.30 9.99 -11.65
N LYS A 58 8.34 9.11 -11.94
CA LYS A 58 7.05 9.47 -12.55
C LYS A 58 5.93 9.50 -11.54
N VAL A 59 5.03 10.47 -11.67
CA VAL A 59 3.79 10.51 -10.91
C VAL A 59 2.84 9.44 -11.49
N VAL A 60 2.47 8.47 -10.66
CA VAL A 60 1.56 7.38 -11.03
C VAL A 60 0.17 7.62 -10.43
N GLY A 61 -0.87 7.07 -11.04
CA GLY A 61 -2.22 7.15 -10.49
C GLY A 61 -2.41 6.26 -9.25
N ARG A 62 -3.40 6.59 -8.41
CA ARG A 62 -3.74 5.82 -7.20
C ARG A 62 -4.14 4.35 -7.46
N LYS A 63 -4.57 4.02 -8.69
CA LYS A 63 -4.94 2.65 -9.09
C LYS A 63 -3.80 1.87 -9.75
N TYR A 64 -2.57 2.36 -9.66
CA TYR A 64 -1.41 1.72 -10.28
C TYR A 64 -1.10 0.35 -9.67
N PHE A 65 -1.32 0.18 -8.36
CA PHE A 65 -1.19 -1.09 -7.67
C PHE A 65 -2.51 -1.53 -7.04
N ASN A 66 -2.75 -2.84 -7.05
CA ASN A 66 -3.69 -3.47 -6.13
C ASN A 66 -2.99 -3.70 -4.80
N VAL A 67 -3.50 -3.11 -3.72
CA VAL A 67 -2.87 -3.18 -2.39
C VAL A 67 -3.65 -4.04 -1.43
N TYR A 68 -2.93 -4.99 -0.84
CA TYR A 68 -3.40 -5.81 0.28
C TYR A 68 -2.46 -5.60 1.46
N ARG A 69 -3.02 -5.19 2.59
CA ARG A 69 -2.25 -4.96 3.81
C ARG A 69 -2.62 -6.01 4.85
N ILE A 70 -1.61 -6.71 5.36
CA ILE A 70 -1.74 -7.65 6.47
C ILE A 70 -0.87 -7.13 7.62
N LYS A 71 -1.48 -6.73 8.74
CA LYS A 71 -0.79 -6.32 9.97
C LYS A 71 -0.90 -7.38 11.06
N SER A 72 -2.05 -8.05 11.13
CA SER A 72 -2.37 -9.00 12.19
C SER A 72 -2.99 -10.28 11.63
N LYS A 73 -3.23 -11.24 12.52
CA LYS A 73 -3.84 -12.52 12.16
C LYS A 73 -5.28 -12.32 11.70
N GLU A 74 -5.97 -11.35 12.27
CA GLU A 74 -7.36 -11.01 11.94
C GLU A 74 -7.47 -10.51 10.49
N ASP A 75 -6.51 -9.70 10.04
CA ASP A 75 -6.45 -9.25 8.63
C ASP A 75 -6.33 -10.44 7.66
N LEU A 76 -5.58 -11.47 8.05
CA LEU A 76 -5.43 -12.69 7.25
C LEU A 76 -6.75 -13.48 7.20
N VAL A 77 -7.44 -13.61 8.34
CA VAL A 77 -8.76 -14.27 8.40
C VAL A 77 -9.77 -13.53 7.52
N CYS A 78 -9.83 -12.19 7.60
CA CYS A 78 -10.70 -11.38 6.75
C CYS A 78 -10.38 -11.50 5.26
N GLY A 79 -9.12 -11.75 4.90
CA GLY A 79 -8.71 -12.02 3.52
C GLY A 79 -9.20 -13.36 2.98
N ILE A 80 -9.26 -14.38 3.83
CA ILE A 80 -9.65 -15.76 3.47
C ILE A 80 -11.18 -15.93 3.53
N GLU A 81 -11.83 -15.32 4.51
CA GLU A 81 -13.28 -15.40 4.68
C GLU A 81 -14.00 -14.87 3.44
N ILE A 82 -15.03 -15.56 2.95
CA ILE A 82 -15.74 -15.17 1.73
C ILE A 82 -16.62 -13.94 2.01
N SER A 83 -16.07 -12.75 1.83
CA SER A 83 -16.78 -11.48 1.91
C SER A 83 -16.85 -10.82 0.52
N LYS A 84 -17.57 -9.71 0.38
CA LYS A 84 -17.71 -9.00 -0.92
C LYS A 84 -16.37 -8.51 -1.47
N THR A 85 -15.39 -8.28 -0.61
CA THR A 85 -14.10 -7.67 -0.94
C THR A 85 -12.91 -8.56 -0.60
N SER A 86 -13.13 -9.80 -0.18
CA SER A 86 -12.04 -10.68 0.23
C SER A 86 -11.22 -11.22 -0.94
N LEU A 87 -9.95 -11.54 -0.66
CA LEU A 87 -9.05 -12.19 -1.62
C LEU A 87 -9.67 -13.49 -2.14
N MET A 88 -10.31 -14.26 -1.27
CA MET A 88 -10.95 -15.51 -1.64
C MET A 88 -12.08 -15.32 -2.67
N ARG A 89 -12.91 -14.28 -2.53
CA ARG A 89 -13.93 -13.99 -3.54
C ARG A 89 -13.31 -13.60 -4.88
N MET A 90 -12.27 -12.77 -4.87
CA MET A 90 -11.61 -12.38 -6.11
C MET A 90 -11.01 -13.57 -6.83
N LEU A 91 -10.40 -14.51 -6.08
CA LEU A 91 -9.88 -15.76 -6.62
C LEU A 91 -11.00 -16.59 -7.26
N MET A 92 -12.10 -16.81 -6.55
CA MET A 92 -13.24 -17.58 -7.04
C MET A 92 -13.92 -16.96 -8.26
N CYS A 93 -13.85 -15.64 -8.42
CA CYS A 93 -14.40 -14.92 -9.57
C CYS A 93 -13.39 -14.70 -10.71
N GLY A 94 -12.15 -15.20 -10.60
CA GLY A 94 -11.11 -15.02 -11.63
C GLY A 94 -10.66 -13.56 -11.80
N LYS A 95 -10.70 -12.75 -10.73
CA LYS A 95 -10.36 -11.32 -10.72
C LYS A 95 -9.01 -11.01 -10.06
N VAL A 96 -8.17 -12.02 -9.85
CA VAL A 96 -6.83 -11.90 -9.26
C VAL A 96 -5.79 -11.87 -10.37
#